data_AF-A0AA43QUM9-F1
#
_entry.id   AF-A0AA43QUM9-F1
#
_cell.length_a   1.000
_cell.length_b   1.000
_cell.length_c   1.000
_cell.angle_alpha   90.00
_cell.angle_beta   90.00
_cell.angle_gamma   90.00
#
_symmetry.space_group_name_H-M   'P 1'
#
loop_
_entity.id
_entity.type
_entity.pdbx_description
1 polymer ?
#
loop_
_entity_poly.entity_id
_entity_poly.type
_entity_poly.pdbx_seq_one_letter_code
_entity_poly.pdbx_strand_id
1 'polypeptide(L)'
;MKSTSTTQTLLIRYIQLEEGRQTSRSPNSIIATVQHDVHRMRRNSINGFFSNASIRRVEPIIQENLEKMLSRWSEMSSKDGKLLHLHTVFKAYASDIITTYAFGDCFHFLREEDWGMAYFDSTEKYFGLTHVFGHFPVVMKLVNSAPSWALRIFIDNLSQMSEKQMLSNILKSRIVDVQ
;
A
#
# COMPACT_ATOMS: atom_id res chain seq x y z
N MET A 1 6.54 -51.04 23.11
CA MET A 1 6.87 -50.31 21.86
C MET A 1 5.78 -49.25 21.54
N LYS A 2 5.55 -48.26 22.41
CA LYS A 2 4.56 -47.18 22.22
C LYS A 2 5.08 -45.87 22.86
N SER A 3 6.14 -45.29 22.32
CA SER A 3 6.76 -44.06 22.86
C SER A 3 7.02 -43.00 21.77
N THR A 4 6.41 -43.12 20.59
CA THR A 4 6.59 -42.19 19.46
C THR A 4 5.42 -41.21 19.26
N SER A 5 4.27 -41.46 19.89
CA SER A 5 3.05 -40.63 19.74
C SER A 5 3.11 -39.30 20.50
N THR A 6 3.70 -39.30 21.71
CA THR A 6 3.77 -38.09 22.55
C THR A 6 4.73 -37.04 21.98
N THR A 7 5.87 -37.46 21.43
CA THR A 7 6.87 -36.53 20.87
C THR A 7 6.39 -35.86 19.58
N GLN A 8 5.69 -36.60 18.71
CA GLN A 8 5.04 -36.02 17.52
C GLN A 8 3.92 -35.05 17.90
N THR A 9 3.11 -35.40 18.90
CA THR A 9 2.05 -34.53 19.39
C THR A 9 2.61 -33.24 19.97
N LEU A 10 3.73 -33.31 20.70
CA LEU A 10 4.41 -32.14 21.24
C LEU A 10 5.06 -31.28 20.15
N LEU A 11 5.65 -31.88 19.12
CA LEU A 11 6.19 -31.18 17.94
C LEU A 11 5.09 -30.44 17.17
N ILE A 12 3.94 -31.09 16.93
CA ILE A 12 2.79 -30.45 16.30
C ILE A 12 2.28 -29.30 17.17
N ARG A 13 2.17 -29.51 18.50
CA ARG A 13 1.77 -28.44 19.43
C ARG A 13 2.78 -27.30 19.46
N TYR A 14 4.07 -27.56 19.33
CA TYR A 14 5.14 -26.56 19.29
C TYR A 14 5.11 -25.76 17.99
N ILE A 15 4.89 -26.41 16.85
CA ILE A 15 4.68 -25.76 15.55
C ILE A 15 3.42 -24.89 15.57
N GLN A 16 2.32 -25.40 16.16
CA GLN A 16 1.07 -24.65 16.32
C GLN A 16 1.20 -23.47 17.30
N LEU A 17 2.07 -23.58 18.32
CA LEU A 17 2.35 -22.50 19.28
C LEU A 17 3.26 -21.41 18.70
N GLU A 18 4.17 -21.75 17.78
CA GLU A 18 4.96 -20.78 17.01
C GLU A 18 4.09 -19.99 16.00
N GLU A 19 3.06 -20.61 15.42
CA GLU A 19 2.04 -19.90 14.62
C GLU A 19 1.22 -18.91 15.45
N GLY A 20 1.00 -19.21 16.74
CA GLY A 20 0.29 -18.32 17.68
C GLY A 20 1.05 -17.03 18.05
N ARG A 21 2.31 -16.89 17.64
CA ARG A 21 3.14 -15.69 17.85
C ARG A 21 3.14 -14.74 16.65
N GLN A 22 2.30 -14.99 15.65
CA GLN A 22 2.17 -14.15 14.46
C GLN A 22 0.92 -13.26 14.60
N THR A 23 1.11 -12.09 15.19
CA THR A 23 0.05 -11.09 15.40
C THR A 23 -0.37 -10.36 14.12
N SER A 24 0.27 -10.66 12.99
CA SER A 24 -0.01 -10.03 11.69
C SER A 24 -0.66 -11.02 10.73
N ARG A 25 -1.74 -10.59 10.09
CA ARG A 25 -2.53 -11.34 9.09
C ARG A 25 -1.71 -11.73 7.83
N SER A 26 -0.45 -11.30 7.71
CA SER A 26 0.46 -11.61 6.61
C SER A 26 1.73 -12.35 7.10
N PRO A 27 1.62 -13.66 7.40
CA PRO A 27 2.66 -14.43 8.12
C PRO A 27 4.02 -14.47 7.38
N ASN A 28 4.01 -14.30 6.05
CA ASN A 28 5.19 -14.32 5.20
C ASN A 28 5.69 -12.94 4.75
N SER A 29 5.17 -11.84 5.32
CA SER A 29 5.66 -10.49 4.99
C SER A 29 6.95 -10.13 5.74
N ILE A 30 7.75 -9.23 5.18
CA ILE A 30 8.92 -8.64 5.86
C ILE A 30 8.53 -8.09 7.23
N ILE A 31 7.43 -7.34 7.28
CA ILE A 31 6.99 -6.60 8.47
C ILE A 31 6.50 -7.55 9.58
N ALA A 32 5.91 -8.68 9.22
CA ALA A 32 5.40 -9.68 10.17
C ALA A 32 6.46 -10.70 10.62
N THR A 33 7.67 -10.68 10.05
CA THR A 33 8.69 -11.70 10.31
C THR A 33 9.31 -11.50 11.69
N VAL A 34 9.02 -12.40 12.63
CA VAL A 34 9.60 -12.35 14.00
C VAL A 34 11.02 -12.90 14.03
N GLN A 35 11.32 -13.95 13.25
CA GLN A 35 12.64 -14.59 13.26
C GLN A 35 13.72 -13.67 12.67
N HIS A 36 14.77 -13.42 13.44
CA HIS A 36 15.82 -12.46 13.11
C HIS A 36 16.50 -12.75 11.77
N ASP A 37 16.94 -13.99 11.53
CA ASP A 37 17.71 -14.33 10.33
C ASP A 37 16.86 -14.24 9.05
N VAL A 38 15.59 -14.62 9.15
CA VAL A 38 14.61 -14.49 8.06
C VAL A 38 14.29 -13.01 7.81
N HIS A 39 14.10 -12.22 8.87
CA HIS A 39 13.89 -10.79 8.76
C HIS A 39 15.11 -10.09 8.12
N ARG A 40 16.33 -10.43 8.55
CA ARG A 40 17.59 -9.94 7.97
C ARG A 40 17.70 -10.27 6.49
N MET A 41 17.46 -11.53 6.12
CA MET A 41 17.47 -11.97 4.73
C MET A 41 16.48 -11.16 3.87
N ARG A 42 15.21 -11.06 4.29
CA ARG A 42 14.19 -10.36 3.51
C ARG A 42 14.43 -8.84 3.47
N ARG A 43 14.94 -8.24 4.55
CA ARG A 43 15.33 -6.81 4.62
C ARG A 43 16.50 -6.51 3.69
N ASN A 44 17.48 -7.41 3.59
CA ASN A 44 18.65 -7.22 2.73
C ASN A 44 18.26 -7.07 1.25
N SER A 45 17.22 -7.77 0.79
CA SER A 45 16.72 -7.67 -0.58
C SER A 45 16.23 -6.26 -0.96
N ILE A 46 15.79 -5.45 0.01
CA ILE A 46 15.31 -4.08 -0.24
C ILE A 46 16.30 -2.98 0.18
N ASN A 47 17.42 -3.33 0.81
CA ASN A 47 18.40 -2.33 1.28
C ASN A 47 19.01 -1.51 0.13
N GLY A 48 19.12 -2.08 -1.07
CA GLY A 48 19.60 -1.36 -2.26
C GLY A 48 18.79 -0.12 -2.60
N PHE A 49 17.48 -0.13 -2.33
CA PHE A 49 16.58 1.02 -2.49
C PHE A 49 16.83 2.13 -1.46
N PHE A 50 17.70 1.94 -0.48
CA PHE A 50 18.01 2.97 0.52
C PHE A 50 19.51 3.26 0.61
N SER A 51 20.28 2.85 -0.40
CA SER A 51 21.69 3.22 -0.52
C SER A 51 21.84 4.70 -0.90
N ASN A 52 22.95 5.33 -0.50
CA ASN A 52 23.27 6.71 -0.89
C ASN A 52 23.23 6.92 -2.41
N ALA A 53 23.71 5.93 -3.18
CA ALA A 53 23.67 6.00 -4.64
C ALA A 53 22.23 6.00 -5.19
N SER A 54 21.35 5.19 -4.60
CA SER A 54 19.93 5.17 -5.00
C SER A 54 19.22 6.46 -4.61
N ILE A 55 19.47 6.99 -3.40
CA ILE A 55 18.88 8.26 -2.94
C ILE A 55 19.30 9.43 -3.85
N ARG A 56 20.58 9.50 -4.26
CA ARG A 56 21.04 10.51 -5.22
C ARG A 56 20.32 10.46 -6.56
N ARG A 57 19.87 9.27 -7.01
CA ARG A 57 19.07 9.15 -8.24
C ARG A 57 17.62 9.62 -8.06
N VAL A 58 17.13 9.67 -6.82
CA VAL A 58 15.76 10.12 -6.50
C VAL A 58 15.68 11.62 -6.28
N GLU A 59 16.79 12.26 -5.91
CA GLU A 59 16.85 13.71 -5.68
C GLU A 59 16.21 14.54 -6.81
N PRO A 60 16.45 14.29 -8.11
CA PRO A 60 15.79 15.04 -9.18
C PRO A 60 14.27 14.89 -9.18
N ILE A 61 13.75 13.69 -8.86
CA ILE A 61 12.31 13.41 -8.78
C ILE A 61 11.67 14.20 -7.64
N ILE A 62 12.37 14.30 -6.50
CA ILE A 62 11.91 15.10 -5.36
C ILE A 62 11.84 16.58 -5.76
N GLN A 63 12.87 17.11 -6.41
CA GLN A 63 12.91 18.50 -6.86
C GLN A 63 11.81 18.80 -7.88
N GLU A 64 11.64 17.94 -8.89
CA GLU A 64 10.60 18.11 -9.91
C GLU A 64 9.19 18.14 -9.30
N ASN A 65 8.89 17.23 -8.36
CA ASN A 65 7.59 17.21 -7.69
C ASN A 65 7.42 18.41 -6.73
N LEU A 66 8.50 18.91 -6.15
CA LEU A 66 8.47 20.09 -5.27
C LEU A 66 8.16 21.35 -6.10
N GLU A 67 8.80 21.52 -7.25
CA GLU A 67 8.52 22.60 -8.19
C GLU A 67 7.05 22.58 -8.63
N LYS A 68 6.52 21.41 -9.03
CA LYS A 68 5.09 21.26 -9.37
C LYS A 68 4.17 21.69 -8.22
N MET A 69 4.47 21.26 -7.00
CA MET A 69 3.69 21.60 -5.81
C MET A 69 3.70 23.12 -5.55
N LEU A 70 4.88 23.75 -5.62
CA LEU A 70 5.04 25.19 -5.38
C LEU A 70 4.40 26.04 -6.49
N SER A 71 4.58 25.68 -7.76
CA SER A 71 3.94 26.36 -8.89
C SER A 71 2.42 26.35 -8.72
N ARG A 72 1.85 25.18 -8.44
CA ARG A 72 0.41 25.05 -8.26
C ARG A 72 -0.11 25.79 -7.02
N TRP A 73 0.63 25.78 -5.93
CA TRP A 73 0.31 26.58 -4.74
C TRP A 73 0.26 28.07 -5.12
N SER A 74 1.28 28.58 -5.82
CA SER A 74 1.32 29.98 -6.24
C SER A 74 0.11 30.37 -7.10
N GLU A 75 -0.29 29.51 -8.04
CA GLU A 75 -1.46 29.73 -8.89
C GLU A 75 -2.77 29.76 -8.09
N MET A 76 -2.93 28.87 -7.10
CA MET A 76 -4.10 28.86 -6.22
C MET A 76 -4.17 30.11 -5.35
N SER A 77 -3.03 30.58 -4.86
CA SER A 77 -2.94 31.81 -4.06
C SER A 77 -3.35 33.04 -4.87
N SER A 78 -3.10 33.06 -6.18
CA SER A 78 -3.44 34.19 -7.05
C SER A 78 -4.89 34.21 -7.51
N LYS A 79 -5.58 33.07 -7.53
CA LYS A 79 -6.90 32.94 -8.18
C LYS A 79 -8.09 33.07 -7.25
N ASP A 80 -8.05 32.51 -6.02
CA ASP A 80 -9.33 32.26 -5.32
C ASP A 80 -9.30 32.26 -3.78
N GLY A 81 -8.18 32.48 -3.10
CA GLY A 81 -8.15 32.47 -1.62
C GLY A 81 -8.68 31.18 -0.98
N LYS A 82 -8.80 30.08 -1.74
CA LYS A 82 -9.30 28.78 -1.27
C LYS A 82 -8.41 28.26 -0.15
N LEU A 83 -9.03 27.74 0.90
CA LEU A 83 -8.35 27.07 2.00
C LEU A 83 -7.56 25.87 1.49
N LEU A 84 -6.26 25.86 1.75
CA LEU A 84 -5.36 24.76 1.37
C LEU A 84 -5.18 23.81 2.55
N HIS A 85 -5.66 22.57 2.41
CA HIS A 85 -5.42 21.52 3.39
C HIS A 85 -4.01 20.94 3.22
N LEU A 86 -3.02 21.53 3.91
CA LEU A 86 -1.60 21.14 3.80
C LEU A 86 -1.38 19.64 4.07
N HIS A 87 -2.15 19.03 4.96
CA HIS A 87 -2.07 17.59 5.22
C HIS A 87 -2.30 16.75 3.95
N THR A 88 -3.33 17.09 3.16
CA THR A 88 -3.64 16.41 1.90
C THR A 88 -2.57 16.67 0.85
N VAL A 89 -2.09 17.92 0.75
CA VAL A 89 -1.02 18.31 -0.19
C VAL A 89 0.26 17.52 0.06
N PHE A 90 0.70 17.43 1.32
CA PHE A 90 1.90 16.65 1.66
C PHE A 90 1.70 15.14 1.49
N LYS A 91 0.48 14.62 1.71
CA LYS A 91 0.15 13.22 1.38
C LYS A 91 0.28 12.97 -0.11
N ALA A 92 -0.30 13.82 -0.96
CA ALA A 92 -0.17 13.75 -2.41
C ALA A 92 1.31 13.77 -2.85
N TYR A 93 2.07 14.74 -2.35
CA TYR A 93 3.49 14.90 -2.65
C TYR A 93 4.32 13.67 -2.27
N ALA A 94 4.18 13.19 -1.03
CA ALA A 94 4.92 12.01 -0.57
C ALA A 94 4.50 10.75 -1.34
N SER A 95 3.21 10.59 -1.62
CA SER A 95 2.67 9.47 -2.41
C SER A 95 3.23 9.46 -3.83
N ASP A 96 3.25 10.59 -4.53
CA ASP A 96 3.79 10.66 -5.89
C ASP A 96 5.29 10.37 -5.94
N ILE A 97 6.07 10.87 -4.96
CA ILE A 97 7.52 10.56 -4.87
C ILE A 97 7.75 9.07 -4.63
N ILE A 98 7.12 8.49 -3.60
CA ILE A 98 7.41 7.11 -3.22
C ILE A 98 6.91 6.11 -4.28
N THR A 99 5.80 6.43 -4.96
CA THR A 99 5.27 5.57 -6.03
C THR A 99 6.15 5.63 -7.27
N THR A 100 6.56 6.84 -7.70
CA THR A 100 7.54 6.98 -8.78
C THR A 100 8.83 6.24 -8.44
N TYR A 101 9.30 6.36 -7.19
CA TYR A 101 10.53 5.71 -6.78
C TYR A 101 10.43 4.18 -6.74
N ALA A 102 9.34 3.64 -6.19
CA ALA A 102 9.19 2.21 -5.98
C ALA A 102 8.71 1.45 -7.22
N PHE A 103 7.91 2.10 -8.08
CA PHE A 103 7.21 1.44 -9.19
C PHE A 103 7.54 2.02 -10.57
N GLY A 104 8.28 3.13 -10.63
CA GLY A 104 8.62 3.81 -11.90
C GLY A 104 7.49 4.68 -12.46
N ASP A 105 6.32 4.70 -11.82
CA ASP A 105 5.16 5.50 -12.19
C ASP A 105 4.42 5.97 -10.93
N CYS A 106 3.63 7.04 -11.03
CA CYS A 106 2.86 7.58 -9.92
C CYS A 106 1.40 7.82 -10.27
N PHE A 107 0.59 7.99 -9.23
CA PHE A 107 -0.85 8.24 -9.36
C PHE A 107 -1.18 9.67 -9.76
N HIS A 108 -0.17 10.56 -9.81
CA HIS A 108 -0.26 11.96 -10.19
C HIS A 108 -1.23 12.78 -9.32
N PHE A 109 -1.26 12.53 -8.01
CA PHE A 109 -2.11 13.27 -7.08
C PHE A 109 -1.81 14.77 -7.08
N LEU A 110 -0.57 15.18 -7.37
CA LEU A 110 -0.18 16.59 -7.52
C LEU A 110 -0.88 17.30 -8.71
N ARG A 111 -1.52 16.56 -9.63
CA ARG A 111 -2.28 17.10 -10.77
C ARG A 111 -3.79 17.12 -10.55
N GLU A 112 -4.31 16.36 -9.59
CA GLU A 112 -5.76 16.28 -9.30
C GLU A 112 -6.23 17.54 -8.56
N GLU A 113 -7.39 18.11 -8.89
CA GLU A 113 -7.87 19.40 -8.35
C GLU A 113 -7.92 19.43 -6.81
N ASP A 114 -8.29 18.31 -6.19
CA ASP A 114 -8.43 18.12 -4.75
C ASP A 114 -7.19 17.51 -4.07
N TRP A 115 -6.07 17.39 -4.78
CA TRP A 115 -4.85 16.72 -4.31
C TRP A 115 -5.07 15.25 -3.89
N GLY A 116 -6.03 14.56 -4.51
CA GLY A 116 -6.36 13.17 -4.18
C GLY A 116 -7.06 13.00 -2.83
N MET A 117 -7.69 14.07 -2.31
CA MET A 117 -8.45 14.02 -1.06
C MET A 117 -9.48 12.89 -1.07
N ALA A 118 -10.23 12.75 -2.17
CA ALA A 118 -11.21 11.69 -2.32
C ALA A 118 -10.57 10.29 -2.21
N TYR A 119 -9.41 10.08 -2.82
CA TYR A 119 -8.67 8.82 -2.75
C TYR A 119 -8.19 8.52 -1.32
N PHE A 120 -7.63 9.51 -0.63
CA PHE A 120 -7.12 9.33 0.73
C PHE A 120 -8.24 9.06 1.74
N ASP A 121 -9.38 9.75 1.64
CA ASP A 121 -10.55 9.51 2.49
C ASP A 121 -11.09 8.07 2.32
N SER A 122 -11.14 7.60 1.07
CA SER A 122 -11.53 6.22 0.75
C SER A 122 -10.58 5.19 1.35
N THR A 123 -9.29 5.49 1.23
CA THR A 123 -8.21 4.64 1.76
C THR A 123 -8.29 4.55 3.28
N GLU A 124 -8.56 5.66 3.96
CA GLU A 124 -8.70 5.71 5.41
C GLU A 124 -9.94 4.94 5.90
N LYS A 125 -11.09 5.11 5.23
CA LYS A 125 -12.30 4.31 5.49
C LYS A 125 -12.04 2.81 5.30
N TYR A 126 -11.35 2.44 4.22
CA TYR A 126 -10.96 1.06 3.96
C TYR A 126 -10.04 0.51 5.07
N PHE A 127 -9.05 1.29 5.52
CA PHE A 127 -8.19 0.88 6.62
C PHE A 127 -8.96 0.78 7.95
N GLY A 128 -9.94 1.63 8.23
CA GLY A 128 -10.82 1.50 9.39
C GLY A 128 -11.59 0.17 9.43
N LEU A 129 -11.93 -0.37 8.25
CA LEU A 129 -12.60 -1.67 8.13
C LEU A 129 -11.66 -2.88 8.34
N THR A 130 -10.34 -2.68 8.42
CA THR A 130 -9.39 -3.79 8.62
C THR A 130 -9.65 -4.57 9.90
N HIS A 131 -10.13 -3.92 10.97
CA HIS A 131 -10.53 -4.60 12.20
C HIS A 131 -11.73 -5.54 11.99
N VAL A 132 -12.73 -5.10 11.20
CA VAL A 132 -13.91 -5.89 10.85
C VAL A 132 -13.53 -7.08 9.98
N PHE A 133 -12.72 -6.84 8.94
CA PHE A 133 -12.17 -7.89 8.08
C PHE A 133 -11.27 -8.87 8.85
N GLY A 134 -10.58 -8.36 9.86
CA GLY A 134 -9.82 -9.06 10.90
C GLY A 134 -10.63 -10.18 11.53
N HIS A 135 -11.74 -9.80 12.15
CA HIS A 135 -12.57 -10.67 13.01
C HIS A 135 -13.60 -11.49 12.24
N PHE A 136 -14.08 -10.99 11.08
CA PHE A 136 -15.13 -11.64 10.29
C PHE A 136 -14.63 -11.96 8.87
N PRO A 137 -13.85 -13.05 8.68
CA PRO A 137 -13.29 -13.40 7.37
C PRO A 137 -14.33 -13.70 6.29
N VAL A 138 -15.57 -14.04 6.68
CA VAL A 138 -16.71 -14.22 5.77
C VAL A 138 -17.08 -12.92 5.06
N VAL A 139 -16.95 -11.78 5.74
CA VAL A 139 -17.24 -10.45 5.17
C VAL A 139 -16.26 -10.14 4.03
N MET A 140 -14.96 -10.44 4.20
CA MET A 140 -13.99 -10.26 3.12
C MET A 140 -14.27 -11.14 1.89
N LYS A 141 -14.75 -12.37 2.09
CA LYS A 141 -15.13 -13.23 0.96
C LYS A 141 -16.33 -12.67 0.20
N LEU A 142 -17.33 -12.16 0.92
CA LEU A 142 -18.49 -11.49 0.32
C LEU A 142 -18.09 -10.25 -0.47
N VAL A 143 -17.25 -9.38 0.09
CA VAL A 143 -16.77 -8.15 -0.58
C VAL A 143 -16.01 -8.49 -1.87
N ASN A 144 -15.08 -9.45 -1.84
CA ASN A 144 -14.32 -9.83 -3.04
C ASN A 144 -15.18 -10.55 -4.11
N SER A 145 -16.34 -11.09 -3.73
CA SER A 145 -17.27 -11.75 -4.65
C SER A 145 -18.40 -10.82 -5.10
N ALA A 146 -18.45 -9.60 -4.56
CA ALA A 146 -19.52 -8.66 -4.81
C ALA A 146 -19.32 -7.94 -6.16
N PRO A 147 -20.37 -7.78 -6.97
CA PRO A 147 -20.31 -7.00 -8.20
C PRO A 147 -20.03 -5.52 -7.90
N SER A 148 -19.45 -4.81 -8.89
CA SER A 148 -18.97 -3.43 -8.76
C SER A 148 -20.02 -2.42 -8.27
N TRP A 149 -21.30 -2.65 -8.56
CA TRP A 149 -22.40 -1.81 -8.05
C TRP A 149 -22.61 -1.95 -6.54
N ALA A 150 -22.38 -3.14 -5.96
CA ALA A 150 -22.54 -3.38 -4.53
C ALA A 150 -21.33 -2.86 -3.74
N LEU A 151 -20.12 -2.95 -4.31
CA LEU A 151 -18.91 -2.36 -3.73
C LEU A 151 -19.04 -0.85 -3.52
N ARG A 152 -19.74 -0.18 -4.44
CA ARG A 152 -20.03 1.26 -4.38
C ARG A 152 -20.97 1.65 -3.24
N ILE A 153 -21.78 0.70 -2.72
CA ILE A 153 -22.67 0.92 -1.56
C ILE A 153 -21.90 0.81 -0.23
N PHE A 154 -20.87 -0.03 -0.17
CA PHE A 154 -20.10 -0.26 1.05
C PHE A 154 -18.99 0.78 1.27
N ILE A 155 -18.39 1.28 0.18
CA ILE A 155 -17.38 2.35 0.21
C ILE A 155 -17.62 3.17 -1.05
N ASP A 156 -18.12 4.40 -0.88
CA ASP A 156 -18.58 5.27 -1.97
C ASP A 156 -17.56 5.52 -3.10
N ASN A 157 -16.28 5.18 -2.87
CA ASN A 157 -15.19 5.54 -3.76
C ASN A 157 -14.13 4.43 -3.97
N LEU A 158 -14.55 3.15 -3.87
CA LEU A 158 -13.76 2.01 -4.38
C LEU A 158 -13.66 1.98 -5.92
N SER A 159 -14.52 2.71 -6.64
CA SER A 159 -14.46 2.76 -8.10
C SER A 159 -13.12 3.32 -8.59
N GLN A 160 -12.59 4.36 -7.94
CA GLN A 160 -11.29 4.93 -8.29
C GLN A 160 -10.13 3.95 -8.00
N MET A 161 -10.20 3.20 -6.88
CA MET A 161 -9.22 2.16 -6.59
C MET A 161 -9.30 1.03 -7.62
N SER A 162 -10.50 0.52 -7.92
CA SER A 162 -10.74 -0.51 -8.93
C SER A 162 -10.25 -0.06 -10.32
N GLU A 163 -10.44 1.20 -10.68
CA GLU A 163 -10.04 1.77 -11.96
C GLU A 163 -8.52 1.91 -12.06
N LYS A 164 -7.86 2.48 -11.04
CA LYS A 164 -6.38 2.55 -10.97
C LYS A 164 -5.75 1.14 -10.91
N GLN A 165 -6.42 0.16 -10.29
CA GLN A 165 -5.99 -1.23 -10.21
C GLN A 165 -6.21 -1.99 -11.53
N MET A 166 -7.26 -1.68 -12.29
CA MET A 166 -7.49 -2.18 -13.64
C MET A 166 -6.45 -1.63 -14.63
N LEU A 167 -6.14 -0.33 -14.57
CA LEU A 167 -5.08 0.29 -15.38
C LEU A 167 -3.71 -0.34 -15.11
N SER A 168 -3.38 -0.55 -13.84
CA SER A 168 -2.16 -1.27 -13.43
C SER A 168 -2.08 -2.70 -14.01
N ASN A 169 -3.19 -3.45 -13.98
CA ASN A 169 -3.24 -4.80 -14.54
C ASN A 169 -3.11 -4.82 -16.07
N ILE A 170 -3.70 -3.83 -16.76
CA ILE A 170 -3.57 -3.66 -18.22
C ILE A 170 -2.14 -3.26 -18.60
N LEU A 171 -1.49 -2.39 -17.83
CA LEU A 171 -0.11 -2.00 -18.05
C LEU A 171 0.84 -3.19 -17.83
N LYS A 172 0.59 -4.00 -16.79
CA LYS A 172 1.33 -5.24 -16.55
C LYS A 172 1.17 -6.26 -17.67
N SER A 173 -0.04 -6.43 -18.23
CA SER A 173 -0.22 -7.35 -19.36
C SER A 173 0.51 -6.86 -20.61
N ARG A 174 0.53 -5.55 -20.88
CA ARG A 174 1.25 -4.97 -22.03
C ARG A 174 2.77 -5.05 -21.92
N ILE A 175 3.34 -4.99 -20.72
CA ILE A 175 4.79 -5.13 -20.51
C ILE A 175 5.24 -6.58 -20.71
N VAL A 176 4.38 -7.56 -20.37
CA VAL A 176 4.64 -8.99 -20.58
C VAL A 176 4.57 -9.39 -22.05
N ASP A 177 3.79 -8.69 -22.88
CA ASP A 177 3.69 -8.95 -24.33
C ASP A 177 4.87 -8.38 -25.15
N VAL A 178 5.78 -7.61 -24.53
CA VAL A 178 6.92 -6.93 -25.20
C VAL A 178 8.28 -7.57 -24.86
N GLN A 179 8.33 -8.58 -23.97
CA GLN A 179 9.50 -9.41 -23.69
C GLN A 179 9.34 -10.83 -24.22
#